data_AF-A0A7C9PF71-F1
#
_entry.id   AF-A0A7C9PF71-F1
#
_cell.length_a   1.000
_cell.length_b   1.000
_cell.length_c   1.000
_cell.angle_alpha   90.00
_cell.angle_beta   90.00
_cell.angle_gamma   90.00
#
_symmetry.space_group_name_H-M   'P 1'
#
loop_
_entity.id
_entity.type
_entity.pdbx_description
1 polymer ?
#
loop_
_entity_poly.entity_id
_entity_poly.type
_entity_poly.pdbx_seq_one_letter_code
_entity_poly.pdbx_strand_id
1 'polypeptide(L)'
;MSRRPTPQGPLYADPALQDDVLSALPSPQGGVIDVPGHHARVNGTAGQDEVTLGASGSQNLVMLHAGDDMAWIQGDLQTVQGGQGADTMHIMGTRALVSGGEGADVFLVDATAGAQGNTLVGGQGDDTFLVTMGPTSAQQHYVRGGAGQDSLHVDYAARARVTVELQNNAGEHAGRFNDIAYKGIETLSLSLTAGNDRLELNGFHHDVTVDAGAGADWIHLTQAPMDGTDLVLSSAAGWHSTSALGIDFQYAGFETFELVTSKQLTGVTVDASQAGRLMFSSAHLDHSTLLGGDGDDILGVDTFQAAGWGNLLDGGAGDDSLVIRRGDTARGGAGDDLLVLDNSDVSAPTPTLLDGGDGRDGLDLSGLGGTLVLSDDPDDLIGAPDLELTGLEYWASLTGSDASDLIDARAVSTGMHLSGGGGNDTVLGGAGADTISAWHGRDVLGLDGGDWVMGAIDHVRKISLQGAGIGDGDLVIDGATEAAGPGGFDSQAELVLITTAGSFKVGELKTQTATSAAAMIGQASSDYAEGQTAVFGTNNGDSTVLWLFTSDGHDATVSASELTLIATLTGSKDFVTTVDDYLWGS
;
A
#
# COMPACT_ATOMS: atom_id res chain seq x y z
N MET A 1 -57.59 11.36 -42.48
CA MET A 1 -57.24 12.46 -41.56
C MET A 1 -57.05 11.87 -40.19
N SER A 2 -55.80 11.90 -39.72
CA SER A 2 -55.38 11.49 -38.39
C SER A 2 -56.05 12.36 -37.33
N ARG A 3 -56.61 11.72 -36.30
CA ARG A 3 -56.77 12.33 -34.97
C ARG A 3 -56.16 11.35 -33.98
N ARG A 4 -55.05 11.76 -33.36
CA ARG A 4 -54.48 11.12 -32.17
C ARG A 4 -55.57 10.95 -31.11
N PRO A 5 -55.64 9.82 -30.39
CA PRO A 5 -56.29 9.77 -29.10
C PRO A 5 -55.47 10.65 -28.13
N THR A 6 -56.14 11.55 -27.44
CA THR A 6 -55.62 12.29 -26.28
C THR A 6 -55.24 11.34 -25.15
N PRO A 7 -54.19 11.62 -24.36
CA PRO A 7 -53.95 10.91 -23.10
C PRO A 7 -55.17 11.13 -22.20
N GLN A 8 -55.75 10.06 -21.67
CA GLN A 8 -56.75 10.18 -20.61
C GLN A 8 -56.04 10.65 -19.34
N GLY A 9 -56.61 11.66 -18.68
CA GLY A 9 -56.07 12.17 -17.42
C GLY A 9 -56.16 11.14 -16.29
N PRO A 10 -55.51 11.41 -15.14
CA PRO A 10 -55.51 10.50 -13.99
C PRO A 10 -56.93 10.19 -13.53
N LEU A 11 -57.18 8.91 -13.25
CA LEU A 11 -58.43 8.43 -12.64
C LEU A 11 -58.45 8.89 -11.18
N TYR A 12 -59.25 9.90 -10.85
CA TYR A 12 -59.46 10.39 -9.49
C TYR A 12 -60.57 9.60 -8.78
N ALA A 13 -60.30 9.11 -7.57
CA ALA A 13 -61.31 8.56 -6.67
C ALA A 13 -62.17 9.68 -6.05
N ASP A 14 -63.48 9.42 -5.91
CA ASP A 14 -64.40 10.27 -5.15
C ASP A 14 -64.07 10.14 -3.64
N PRO A 15 -63.71 11.23 -2.94
CA PRO A 15 -63.35 11.18 -1.51
C PRO A 15 -64.50 10.75 -0.58
N ALA A 16 -65.72 10.57 -1.08
CA ALA A 16 -66.92 10.31 -0.26
C ALA A 16 -67.31 8.82 -0.13
N LEU A 17 -66.62 7.86 -0.76
CA LEU A 17 -67.05 6.46 -0.81
C LEU A 17 -66.04 5.52 -0.14
N GLN A 18 -66.42 5.00 1.03
CA GLN A 18 -65.82 3.81 1.64
C GLN A 18 -66.21 2.58 0.81
N ASP A 19 -65.27 1.66 0.58
CA ASP A 19 -65.45 0.32 -0.02
C ASP A 19 -65.54 0.18 -1.57
N ASP A 20 -65.04 1.12 -2.37
CA ASP A 20 -64.91 0.87 -3.82
C ASP A 20 -63.62 0.10 -4.18
N VAL A 21 -63.80 -0.99 -4.93
CA VAL A 21 -62.74 -1.61 -5.73
C VAL A 21 -62.53 -0.69 -6.94
N LEU A 22 -61.41 0.01 -7.01
CA LEU A 22 -60.96 0.65 -8.25
C LEU A 22 -60.50 -0.47 -9.19
N SER A 23 -61.46 -1.05 -9.92
CA SER A 23 -61.23 -2.17 -10.82
C SER A 23 -60.62 -1.68 -12.14
N ALA A 24 -59.35 -2.05 -12.33
CA ALA A 24 -58.60 -2.19 -13.57
C ALA A 24 -58.47 -0.94 -14.46
N LEU A 25 -57.23 -0.52 -14.70
CA LEU A 25 -56.89 0.36 -15.82
C LEU A 25 -57.45 -0.25 -17.13
N PRO A 26 -58.05 0.56 -18.02
CA PRO A 26 -58.73 0.08 -19.23
C PRO A 26 -57.78 -0.42 -20.34
N SER A 27 -56.48 -0.49 -20.09
CA SER A 27 -55.43 -0.68 -21.08
C SER A 27 -54.40 -1.71 -20.58
N PRO A 28 -54.07 -2.76 -21.36
CA PRO A 28 -53.03 -3.73 -20.99
C PRO A 28 -51.59 -3.19 -21.14
N GLN A 29 -51.41 -1.87 -21.30
CA GLN A 29 -50.12 -1.21 -21.53
C GLN A 29 -49.62 -0.37 -20.34
N GLY A 30 -50.19 -0.55 -19.15
CA GLY A 30 -49.84 0.24 -17.97
C GLY A 30 -50.67 1.53 -17.78
N GLY A 31 -50.55 2.18 -16.62
CA GLY A 31 -51.20 3.46 -16.32
C GLY A 31 -50.88 4.09 -14.96
N VAL A 32 -51.28 5.36 -14.80
CA VAL A 32 -51.07 6.17 -13.58
C VAL A 32 -52.35 6.20 -12.73
N ILE A 33 -52.25 5.88 -11.44
CA ILE A 33 -53.37 5.82 -10.49
C ILE A 33 -53.07 6.67 -9.25
N ASP A 34 -53.99 7.55 -8.87
CA ASP A 34 -53.92 8.33 -7.62
C ASP A 34 -55.00 7.87 -6.64
N VAL A 35 -54.58 7.51 -5.42
CA VAL A 35 -55.43 6.90 -4.39
C VAL A 35 -55.38 7.77 -3.12
N PRO A 36 -56.19 8.85 -3.06
CA PRO A 36 -56.19 9.76 -1.91
C PRO A 36 -56.97 9.23 -0.68
N GLY A 37 -57.81 8.21 -0.89
CA GLY A 37 -58.78 7.71 0.08
C GLY A 37 -58.25 6.62 1.03
N HIS A 38 -59.18 6.02 1.77
CA HIS A 38 -58.93 4.94 2.71
C HIS A 38 -59.61 3.64 2.25
N HIS A 39 -59.06 2.48 2.60
CA HIS A 39 -59.63 1.16 2.28
C HIS A 39 -59.82 0.86 0.78
N ALA A 40 -59.17 1.62 -0.09
CA ALA A 40 -59.24 1.41 -1.52
C ALA A 40 -58.58 0.08 -1.89
N ARG A 41 -59.16 -0.61 -2.88
CA ARG A 41 -58.52 -1.77 -3.53
C ARG A 41 -58.19 -1.40 -4.96
N VAL A 42 -56.91 -1.46 -5.31
CA VAL A 42 -56.39 -1.11 -6.62
C VAL A 42 -55.71 -2.33 -7.23
N ASN A 43 -56.09 -2.66 -8.46
CA ASN A 43 -55.43 -3.68 -9.26
C ASN A 43 -54.85 -3.03 -10.52
N GLY A 44 -53.55 -3.20 -10.70
CA GLY A 44 -52.79 -2.87 -11.90
C GLY A 44 -53.11 -3.82 -13.06
N THR A 45 -52.23 -3.82 -14.04
CA THR A 45 -52.31 -4.52 -15.32
C THR A 45 -51.12 -5.45 -15.47
N ALA A 46 -50.93 -6.01 -16.66
CA ALA A 46 -49.74 -6.83 -16.95
C ALA A 46 -48.62 -6.00 -17.64
N GLY A 47 -48.67 -4.68 -17.54
CA GLY A 47 -47.63 -3.78 -18.01
C GLY A 47 -47.35 -2.69 -16.99
N GLN A 48 -46.30 -1.90 -17.22
CA GLN A 48 -45.75 -0.93 -16.25
C GLN A 48 -46.78 0.05 -15.69
N ASP A 49 -47.06 -0.06 -14.40
CA ASP A 49 -48.01 0.75 -13.67
C ASP A 49 -47.33 1.71 -12.70
N GLU A 50 -47.95 2.87 -12.51
CA GLU A 50 -47.51 3.88 -11.56
C GLU A 50 -48.65 4.20 -10.60
N VAL A 51 -48.43 3.99 -9.31
CA VAL A 51 -49.45 4.22 -8.27
C VAL A 51 -48.96 5.20 -7.22
N THR A 52 -49.77 6.19 -6.90
CA THR A 52 -49.56 7.08 -5.75
C THR A 52 -50.64 6.83 -4.71
N LEU A 53 -50.21 6.47 -3.50
CA LEU A 53 -51.05 6.42 -2.31
C LEU A 53 -50.86 7.71 -1.53
N GLY A 54 -51.93 8.51 -1.39
CA GLY A 54 -51.84 9.86 -0.84
C GLY A 54 -51.57 9.90 0.68
N ALA A 55 -50.94 10.98 1.14
CA ALA A 55 -50.54 11.16 2.54
C ALA A 55 -51.68 11.12 3.58
N SER A 56 -52.92 11.42 3.17
CA SER A 56 -54.09 11.29 4.04
C SER A 56 -54.71 9.90 4.02
N GLY A 57 -54.36 9.05 3.05
CA GLY A 57 -54.96 7.74 2.86
C GLY A 57 -54.48 6.72 3.89
N SER A 58 -55.28 5.67 4.09
CA SER A 58 -54.86 4.55 4.94
C SER A 58 -55.53 3.24 4.58
N GLN A 59 -54.89 2.13 4.91
CA GLN A 59 -55.47 0.78 4.74
C GLN A 59 -55.82 0.44 3.29
N ASN A 60 -55.15 1.05 2.32
CA ASN A 60 -55.34 0.72 0.91
C ASN A 60 -54.57 -0.56 0.58
N LEU A 61 -55.10 -1.33 -0.36
CA LEU A 61 -54.52 -2.55 -0.90
C LEU A 61 -54.24 -2.35 -2.39
N VAL A 62 -52.99 -2.45 -2.79
CA VAL A 62 -52.53 -2.30 -4.18
C VAL A 62 -51.88 -3.61 -4.64
N MET A 63 -52.27 -4.10 -5.82
CA MET A 63 -51.63 -5.21 -6.52
C MET A 63 -51.24 -4.72 -7.91
N LEU A 64 -49.94 -4.63 -8.24
CA LEU A 64 -49.48 -4.09 -9.52
C LEU A 64 -49.40 -5.17 -10.61
N HIS A 65 -49.23 -6.43 -10.21
CA HIS A 65 -49.27 -7.65 -11.03
C HIS A 65 -48.02 -7.92 -11.84
N ALA A 66 -47.92 -7.54 -13.11
CA ALA A 66 -46.75 -7.87 -13.92
C ALA A 66 -46.32 -6.63 -14.70
N GLY A 67 -45.02 -6.41 -14.83
CA GLY A 67 -44.47 -5.16 -15.32
C GLY A 67 -43.38 -4.66 -14.38
N ASP A 68 -42.55 -3.75 -14.86
CA ASP A 68 -41.63 -3.01 -14.00
C ASP A 68 -42.40 -1.79 -13.47
N ASP A 69 -42.97 -1.92 -12.28
CA ASP A 69 -43.95 -1.00 -11.74
C ASP A 69 -43.33 -0.02 -10.73
N MET A 70 -44.06 1.05 -10.41
CA MET A 70 -43.60 2.05 -9.45
C MET A 70 -44.72 2.49 -8.50
N ALA A 71 -44.42 2.53 -7.20
CA ALA A 71 -45.36 2.98 -6.19
C ALA A 71 -44.79 4.07 -5.28
N TRP A 72 -45.55 5.15 -5.09
CA TRP A 72 -45.32 6.15 -4.05
C TRP A 72 -46.28 5.90 -2.89
N ILE A 73 -45.72 5.45 -1.78
CA ILE A 73 -46.46 4.92 -0.64
C ILE A 73 -46.39 5.95 0.48
N GLN A 74 -47.44 6.76 0.60
CA GLN A 74 -47.64 7.71 1.70
C GLN A 74 -48.81 7.28 2.57
N GLY A 75 -49.06 8.05 3.64
CA GLY A 75 -50.14 7.76 4.58
C GLY A 75 -49.83 6.56 5.45
N ASP A 76 -50.85 5.95 6.03
CA ASP A 76 -50.67 4.96 7.11
C ASP A 76 -51.24 3.59 6.76
N LEU A 77 -50.55 2.52 7.15
CA LEU A 77 -51.05 1.15 7.06
C LEU A 77 -51.42 0.73 5.62
N GLN A 78 -50.60 1.12 4.64
CA GLN A 78 -50.79 0.70 3.25
C GLN A 78 -50.33 -0.75 3.05
N THR A 79 -50.95 -1.48 2.13
CA THR A 79 -50.48 -2.78 1.66
C THR A 79 -50.26 -2.72 0.16
N VAL A 80 -49.02 -2.94 -0.28
CA VAL A 80 -48.64 -2.89 -1.70
C VAL A 80 -47.91 -4.17 -2.07
N GLN A 81 -48.28 -4.74 -3.22
CA GLN A 81 -47.62 -5.87 -3.84
C GLN A 81 -47.25 -5.48 -5.28
N GLY A 82 -45.96 -5.51 -5.60
CA GLY A 82 -45.41 -5.28 -6.94
C GLY A 82 -45.87 -6.38 -7.89
N GLY A 83 -45.29 -7.56 -7.78
CA GLY A 83 -45.75 -8.75 -8.50
C GLY A 83 -44.62 -9.38 -9.29
N GLN A 84 -44.64 -9.36 -10.62
CA GLN A 84 -43.56 -9.85 -11.47
C GLN A 84 -42.91 -8.69 -12.23
N GLY A 85 -41.59 -8.57 -12.19
CA GLY A 85 -40.85 -7.49 -12.85
C GLY A 85 -39.96 -6.77 -11.85
N ALA A 86 -39.14 -5.84 -12.32
CA ALA A 86 -38.25 -5.07 -11.45
C ALA A 86 -38.98 -3.81 -10.95
N ASP A 87 -39.54 -3.86 -9.75
CA ASP A 87 -40.41 -2.84 -9.20
C ASP A 87 -39.66 -1.81 -8.35
N THR A 88 -40.14 -0.57 -8.34
CA THR A 88 -39.58 0.51 -7.50
C THR A 88 -40.61 1.07 -6.52
N MET A 89 -40.33 0.94 -5.23
CA MET A 89 -41.24 1.30 -4.14
C MET A 89 -40.68 2.46 -3.31
N HIS A 90 -41.25 3.66 -3.46
CA HIS A 90 -40.91 4.83 -2.65
C HIS A 90 -41.81 4.92 -1.41
N ILE A 91 -41.23 4.75 -0.22
CA ILE A 91 -41.96 4.65 1.05
C ILE A 91 -41.70 5.88 1.91
N MET A 92 -42.69 6.75 2.02
CA MET A 92 -42.72 7.92 2.91
C MET A 92 -43.77 7.78 4.03
N GLY A 93 -44.65 6.78 3.92
CA GLY A 93 -45.73 6.49 4.87
C GLY A 93 -45.30 5.64 6.06
N THR A 94 -46.24 5.45 6.99
CA THR A 94 -46.03 4.68 8.23
C THR A 94 -46.75 3.34 8.22
N ARG A 95 -46.16 2.33 8.86
CA ARG A 95 -46.75 0.99 9.05
C ARG A 95 -47.21 0.30 7.76
N ALA A 96 -46.60 0.65 6.63
CA ALA A 96 -46.87 0.00 5.36
C ALA A 96 -46.32 -1.43 5.35
N LEU A 97 -47.04 -2.33 4.68
CA LEU A 97 -46.57 -3.64 4.25
C LEU A 97 -46.33 -3.59 2.75
N VAL A 98 -45.09 -3.72 2.32
CA VAL A 98 -44.71 -3.59 0.91
C VAL A 98 -43.96 -4.84 0.50
N SER A 99 -44.45 -5.49 -0.55
CA SER A 99 -43.82 -6.66 -1.16
C SER A 99 -43.41 -6.32 -2.59
N GLY A 100 -42.19 -6.68 -2.97
CA GLY A 100 -41.67 -6.55 -4.34
C GLY A 100 -42.28 -7.64 -5.20
N GLY A 101 -41.88 -8.88 -4.99
CA GLY A 101 -42.50 -10.04 -5.62
C GLY A 101 -41.46 -10.93 -6.27
N GLU A 102 -41.58 -11.19 -7.57
CA GLU A 102 -40.56 -11.81 -8.40
C GLU A 102 -39.88 -10.74 -9.24
N GLY A 103 -38.56 -10.60 -9.14
CA GLY A 103 -37.81 -9.59 -9.86
C GLY A 103 -36.70 -9.01 -8.98
N ALA A 104 -35.92 -8.08 -9.54
CA ALA A 104 -34.93 -7.34 -8.76
C ALA A 104 -35.54 -6.00 -8.35
N ASP A 105 -36.09 -5.95 -7.13
CA ASP A 105 -36.92 -4.84 -6.68
C ASP A 105 -36.12 -3.82 -5.86
N VAL A 106 -36.55 -2.56 -5.90
CA VAL A 106 -35.89 -1.46 -5.19
C VAL A 106 -36.85 -0.78 -4.23
N PHE A 107 -36.48 -0.73 -2.95
CA PHE A 107 -37.24 -0.07 -1.89
C PHE A 107 -36.49 1.17 -1.41
N LEU A 108 -37.12 2.34 -1.53
CA LEU A 108 -36.57 3.63 -1.15
C LEU A 108 -37.37 4.16 0.05
N VAL A 109 -36.85 3.99 1.26
CA VAL A 109 -37.49 4.42 2.50
C VAL A 109 -36.94 5.77 2.94
N ASP A 110 -37.81 6.77 3.00
CA ASP A 110 -37.45 8.11 3.46
C ASP A 110 -38.05 8.38 4.86
N ALA A 111 -37.29 8.04 5.91
CA ALA A 111 -37.69 8.34 7.28
C ALA A 111 -37.50 9.83 7.63
N THR A 112 -36.84 10.64 6.78
CA THR A 112 -36.81 12.11 6.93
C THR A 112 -38.17 12.72 6.57
N ALA A 113 -38.91 12.08 5.65
CA ALA A 113 -40.29 12.39 5.31
C ALA A 113 -41.34 11.77 6.25
N GLY A 114 -40.91 11.05 7.29
CA GLY A 114 -41.80 10.48 8.33
C GLY A 114 -42.09 8.99 8.18
N ALA A 115 -41.41 8.27 7.29
CA ALA A 115 -41.56 6.82 7.18
C ALA A 115 -41.12 6.12 8.47
N GLN A 116 -42.00 5.31 9.07
CA GLN A 116 -41.73 4.60 10.32
C GLN A 116 -42.53 3.30 10.40
N GLY A 117 -41.95 2.25 11.01
CA GLY A 117 -42.71 1.04 11.31
C GLY A 117 -43.06 0.17 10.10
N ASN A 118 -42.40 0.37 8.95
CA ASN A 118 -42.74 -0.31 7.70
C ASN A 118 -42.17 -1.74 7.66
N THR A 119 -42.90 -2.66 7.03
CA THR A 119 -42.46 -4.02 6.71
C THR A 119 -42.23 -4.11 5.21
N LEU A 120 -41.00 -4.42 4.82
CA LEU A 120 -40.54 -4.53 3.43
C LEU A 120 -40.16 -5.98 3.18
N VAL A 121 -40.62 -6.53 2.07
CA VAL A 121 -40.38 -7.91 1.65
C VAL A 121 -39.96 -7.88 0.19
N GLY A 122 -38.73 -8.24 -0.13
CA GLY A 122 -38.21 -8.29 -1.50
C GLY A 122 -38.93 -9.36 -2.29
N GLY A 123 -38.64 -10.63 -1.98
CA GLY A 123 -39.34 -11.78 -2.54
C GLY A 123 -38.39 -12.75 -3.20
N GLN A 124 -38.49 -12.92 -4.51
CA GLN A 124 -37.56 -13.70 -5.34
C GLN A 124 -36.80 -12.74 -6.24
N GLY A 125 -35.49 -12.90 -6.33
CA GLY A 125 -34.60 -12.04 -7.12
C GLY A 125 -33.69 -11.23 -6.20
N ASP A 126 -32.81 -10.42 -6.80
CA ASP A 126 -31.76 -9.71 -6.07
C ASP A 126 -32.29 -8.31 -5.70
N ASP A 127 -32.80 -8.16 -4.47
CA ASP A 127 -33.52 -6.97 -4.05
C ASP A 127 -32.63 -5.94 -3.34
N THR A 128 -32.98 -4.65 -3.47
CA THR A 128 -32.22 -3.54 -2.88
C THR A 128 -33.10 -2.69 -1.98
N PHE A 129 -32.67 -2.51 -0.73
CA PHE A 129 -33.34 -1.67 0.26
C PHE A 129 -32.45 -0.47 0.61
N LEU A 130 -32.85 0.73 0.24
CA LEU A 130 -32.20 1.98 0.62
C LEU A 130 -33.03 2.67 1.70
N VAL A 131 -32.48 2.81 2.90
CA VAL A 131 -33.17 3.39 4.05
C VAL A 131 -32.44 4.63 4.53
N THR A 132 -33.02 5.80 4.26
CA THR A 132 -32.54 7.06 4.84
C THR A 132 -33.23 7.30 6.17
N MET A 133 -32.44 7.37 7.23
CA MET A 133 -32.92 7.51 8.60
C MET A 133 -33.18 8.97 8.96
N GLY A 134 -34.33 9.24 9.57
CA GLY A 134 -34.64 10.55 10.13
C GLY A 134 -33.89 10.86 11.43
N PRO A 135 -33.93 12.13 11.88
CA PRO A 135 -33.28 12.57 13.14
C PRO A 135 -33.89 11.89 14.38
N THR A 136 -35.13 11.41 14.27
CA THR A 136 -35.78 10.56 15.26
C THR A 136 -36.48 9.41 14.54
N SER A 137 -36.47 8.23 15.15
CA SER A 137 -37.39 7.14 14.76
C SER A 137 -38.11 6.66 16.01
N ALA A 138 -39.43 6.49 15.91
CA ALA A 138 -40.25 5.98 17.01
C ALA A 138 -40.62 4.50 16.84
N GLN A 139 -40.43 3.92 15.65
CA GLN A 139 -40.81 2.55 15.32
C GLN A 139 -39.82 1.88 14.38
N GLN A 140 -39.58 0.59 14.59
CA GLN A 140 -38.64 -0.20 13.81
C GLN A 140 -39.18 -0.54 12.42
N HIS A 141 -38.33 -0.42 11.40
CA HIS A 141 -38.57 -1.03 10.10
C HIS A 141 -38.17 -2.50 10.13
N TYR A 142 -38.93 -3.33 9.43
CA TYR A 142 -38.67 -4.76 9.25
C TYR A 142 -38.35 -4.99 7.78
N VAL A 143 -37.14 -5.41 7.48
CA VAL A 143 -36.67 -5.70 6.12
C VAL A 143 -36.52 -7.20 5.95
N ARG A 144 -36.99 -7.73 4.83
CA ARG A 144 -36.77 -9.13 4.44
C ARG A 144 -36.39 -9.13 2.98
N GLY A 145 -35.19 -9.58 2.62
CA GLY A 145 -34.82 -9.73 1.22
C GLY A 145 -35.62 -10.86 0.60
N GLY A 146 -35.23 -12.10 0.86
CA GLY A 146 -36.03 -13.25 0.48
C GLY A 146 -35.14 -14.32 -0.11
N ALA A 147 -35.38 -14.68 -1.36
CA ALA A 147 -34.51 -15.57 -2.11
C ALA A 147 -33.80 -14.76 -3.19
N GLY A 148 -32.47 -14.73 -3.14
CA GLY A 148 -31.65 -13.93 -4.05
C GLY A 148 -30.41 -13.46 -3.31
N GLN A 149 -29.72 -12.49 -3.90
CA GLN A 149 -28.65 -11.72 -3.28
C GLN A 149 -29.19 -10.33 -2.96
N ASP A 150 -29.62 -10.15 -1.71
CA ASP A 150 -30.36 -8.99 -1.26
C ASP A 150 -29.43 -8.01 -0.52
N SER A 151 -29.61 -6.71 -0.77
CA SER A 151 -28.77 -5.66 -0.21
C SER A 151 -29.57 -4.65 0.61
N LEU A 152 -29.04 -4.27 1.78
CA LEU A 152 -29.60 -3.25 2.65
C LEU A 152 -28.58 -2.15 2.88
N HIS A 153 -28.87 -0.94 2.40
CA HIS A 153 -28.12 0.27 2.71
C HIS A 153 -28.89 1.14 3.69
N VAL A 154 -28.26 1.54 4.80
CA VAL A 154 -28.84 2.42 5.82
C VAL A 154 -27.97 3.67 5.98
N ASP A 155 -28.57 4.81 5.65
CA ASP A 155 -27.95 6.13 5.77
C ASP A 155 -28.45 6.83 7.04
N TYR A 156 -27.53 7.15 7.94
CA TYR A 156 -27.80 7.86 9.19
C TYR A 156 -27.42 9.35 9.17
N ALA A 157 -27.09 9.95 8.02
CA ALA A 157 -26.57 11.32 7.91
C ALA A 157 -27.44 12.40 8.60
N ALA A 158 -28.74 12.19 8.78
CA ALA A 158 -29.62 13.13 9.47
C ALA A 158 -29.53 13.07 11.01
N ARG A 159 -28.75 12.15 11.58
CA ARG A 159 -28.53 12.02 13.03
C ARG A 159 -27.27 12.78 13.45
N ALA A 160 -27.24 13.23 14.70
CA ALA A 160 -26.08 13.93 15.25
C ALA A 160 -24.99 12.99 15.79
N ARG A 161 -25.39 11.75 16.13
CA ARG A 161 -24.54 10.66 16.60
C ARG A 161 -25.32 9.36 16.47
N VAL A 162 -24.63 8.27 16.18
CA VAL A 162 -25.18 6.92 16.06
C VAL A 162 -24.38 5.97 16.95
N THR A 163 -25.11 5.18 17.74
CA THR A 163 -24.59 3.92 18.27
C THR A 163 -25.19 2.82 17.43
N VAL A 164 -24.40 2.00 16.76
CA VAL A 164 -24.87 0.79 16.07
C VAL A 164 -24.42 -0.39 16.92
N GLU A 165 -25.37 -1.22 17.32
CA GLU A 165 -25.09 -2.53 17.91
C GLU A 165 -25.73 -3.56 17.00
N LEU A 166 -24.92 -4.25 16.20
CA LEU A 166 -25.39 -5.38 15.40
C LEU A 166 -25.56 -6.57 16.32
N GLN A 167 -26.79 -6.86 16.69
CA GLN A 167 -27.16 -8.10 17.37
C GLN A 167 -27.63 -9.09 16.32
N ASN A 168 -26.76 -10.01 15.92
CA ASN A 168 -27.11 -11.03 14.94
C ASN A 168 -27.68 -12.26 15.65
N ASN A 169 -28.79 -12.77 15.11
CA ASN A 169 -29.35 -14.05 15.52
C ASN A 169 -28.83 -15.10 14.54
N ALA A 170 -28.24 -16.18 15.04
CA ALA A 170 -27.71 -17.25 14.21
C ALA A 170 -28.77 -17.78 13.22
N GLY A 171 -28.52 -17.61 11.91
CA GLY A 171 -29.30 -18.16 10.79
C GLY A 171 -30.02 -17.14 9.89
N GLU A 172 -29.97 -17.40 8.57
CA GLU A 172 -30.69 -16.70 7.48
C GLU A 172 -30.32 -15.21 7.28
N HIS A 173 -29.04 -14.85 7.41
CA HIS A 173 -28.55 -13.48 7.18
C HIS A 173 -29.42 -12.40 7.88
N ALA A 174 -29.60 -12.57 9.19
CA ALA A 174 -30.56 -11.81 9.99
C ALA A 174 -29.90 -11.07 11.15
N GLY A 175 -30.41 -9.88 11.45
CA GLY A 175 -29.90 -9.07 12.53
C GLY A 175 -30.82 -7.93 12.91
N ARG A 176 -30.36 -7.16 13.89
CA ARG A 176 -31.02 -5.94 14.33
C ARG A 176 -29.96 -4.92 14.71
N PHE A 177 -30.19 -3.67 14.30
CA PHE A 177 -29.46 -2.51 14.79
C PHE A 177 -30.40 -1.31 14.83
N ASN A 178 -30.32 -0.53 15.91
CA ASN A 178 -31.13 0.68 16.09
C ASN A 178 -32.63 0.41 15.83
N ASP A 179 -33.13 1.03 14.76
CA ASP A 179 -34.53 1.03 14.35
C ASP A 179 -34.77 0.13 13.14
N ILE A 180 -33.84 -0.77 12.83
CA ILE A 180 -33.92 -1.71 11.71
C ILE A 180 -33.77 -3.13 12.24
N ALA A 181 -34.72 -3.99 11.87
CA ALA A 181 -34.60 -5.44 11.99
C ALA A 181 -34.64 -6.03 10.57
N TYR A 182 -33.71 -6.91 10.24
CA TYR A 182 -33.59 -7.47 8.90
C TYR A 182 -33.37 -8.98 8.90
N LYS A 183 -33.68 -9.63 7.77
CA LYS A 183 -33.52 -11.06 7.53
C LYS A 183 -33.34 -11.34 6.04
N GLY A 184 -32.49 -12.30 5.67
CA GLY A 184 -32.18 -12.64 4.28
C GLY A 184 -31.59 -11.43 3.57
N ILE A 185 -30.49 -10.90 4.09
CA ILE A 185 -29.75 -9.78 3.50
C ILE A 185 -28.27 -10.18 3.42
N GLU A 186 -27.78 -10.41 2.22
CA GLU A 186 -26.43 -10.87 1.90
C GLU A 186 -25.40 -9.74 1.92
N THR A 187 -25.83 -8.48 1.77
CA THR A 187 -24.95 -7.31 1.86
C THR A 187 -25.59 -6.20 2.70
N LEU A 188 -24.91 -5.78 3.77
CA LEU A 188 -25.29 -4.69 4.65
C LEU A 188 -24.32 -3.51 4.50
N SER A 189 -24.83 -2.33 4.17
CA SER A 189 -24.05 -1.10 4.09
C SER A 189 -24.59 -0.06 5.06
N LEU A 190 -23.71 0.56 5.85
CA LEU A 190 -24.03 1.59 6.83
C LEU A 190 -23.24 2.87 6.52
N SER A 191 -23.92 3.99 6.41
CA SER A 191 -23.30 5.32 6.41
C SER A 191 -23.66 6.04 7.71
N LEU A 192 -22.65 6.33 8.53
CA LEU A 192 -22.79 7.01 9.81
C LEU A 192 -22.65 8.53 9.64
N THR A 193 -22.37 9.24 10.72
CA THR A 193 -22.52 10.70 10.78
C THR A 193 -21.18 11.42 10.72
N ALA A 194 -21.21 12.76 10.81
CA ALA A 194 -19.99 13.54 11.04
C ALA A 194 -19.68 13.73 12.54
N GLY A 195 -20.40 13.03 13.42
CA GLY A 195 -20.22 13.05 14.87
C GLY A 195 -19.44 11.84 15.38
N ASN A 196 -19.04 11.87 16.65
CA ASN A 196 -18.27 10.77 17.25
C ASN A 196 -19.16 9.53 17.46
N ASP A 197 -19.11 8.58 16.54
CA ASP A 197 -20.02 7.45 16.53
C ASP A 197 -19.50 6.26 17.35
N ARG A 198 -20.39 5.29 17.63
CA ARG A 198 -20.06 4.05 18.35
C ARG A 198 -20.58 2.86 17.55
N LEU A 199 -19.71 1.94 17.18
CA LEU A 199 -20.02 0.77 16.39
C LEU A 199 -19.64 -0.49 17.15
N GLU A 200 -20.62 -1.36 17.40
CA GLU A 200 -20.46 -2.69 17.97
C GLU A 200 -20.92 -3.72 16.94
N LEU A 201 -19.97 -4.50 16.41
CA LEU A 201 -20.27 -5.58 15.47
C LEU A 201 -20.09 -6.92 16.19
N ASN A 202 -21.13 -7.76 16.15
CA ASN A 202 -21.13 -9.05 16.82
C ASN A 202 -21.46 -10.16 15.80
N GLY A 203 -20.45 -10.93 15.37
CA GLY A 203 -20.60 -12.22 14.66
C GLY A 203 -21.58 -12.18 13.48
N PHE A 204 -21.24 -11.47 12.41
CA PHE A 204 -22.08 -11.36 11.21
C PHE A 204 -21.89 -12.54 10.24
N HIS A 205 -22.88 -12.70 9.36
CA HIS A 205 -23.03 -13.82 8.42
C HIS A 205 -23.17 -13.35 6.96
N HIS A 206 -22.88 -12.08 6.68
CA HIS A 206 -23.06 -11.40 5.39
C HIS A 206 -22.08 -10.25 5.29
N ASP A 207 -21.86 -9.74 4.09
CA ASP A 207 -20.88 -8.67 3.88
C ASP A 207 -21.33 -7.38 4.55
N VAL A 208 -20.44 -6.75 5.30
CA VAL A 208 -20.71 -5.50 6.03
C VAL A 208 -19.76 -4.42 5.53
N THR A 209 -20.31 -3.34 5.01
CA THR A 209 -19.56 -2.11 4.71
C THR A 209 -20.01 -1.00 5.65
N VAL A 210 -19.07 -0.32 6.30
CA VAL A 210 -19.36 0.85 7.14
C VAL A 210 -18.51 2.03 6.71
N ASP A 211 -19.17 3.12 6.35
CA ASP A 211 -18.58 4.45 6.35
C ASP A 211 -18.92 5.14 7.67
N ALA A 212 -17.95 5.30 8.56
CA ALA A 212 -18.14 5.99 9.83
C ALA A 212 -18.24 7.52 9.68
N GLY A 213 -17.95 8.06 8.50
CA GLY A 213 -17.97 9.50 8.28
C GLY A 213 -16.85 10.22 9.04
N ALA A 214 -17.13 11.42 9.51
CA ALA A 214 -16.16 12.25 10.24
C ALA A 214 -16.45 12.19 11.75
N GLY A 215 -15.46 12.50 12.57
CA GLY A 215 -15.58 12.37 14.02
C GLY A 215 -14.51 11.44 14.61
N ALA A 216 -14.43 11.42 15.92
CA ALA A 216 -13.63 10.43 16.64
C ALA A 216 -14.51 9.21 16.93
N ASP A 217 -14.50 8.25 16.01
CA ASP A 217 -15.42 7.12 16.02
C ASP A 217 -14.88 5.95 16.79
N TRP A 218 -15.75 5.26 17.52
CA TRP A 218 -15.38 4.09 18.31
C TRP A 218 -15.91 2.82 17.68
N ILE A 219 -15.05 1.83 17.45
CA ILE A 219 -15.44 0.51 16.96
C ILE A 219 -15.04 -0.59 17.94
N HIS A 220 -15.90 -1.59 18.08
CA HIS A 220 -15.68 -2.75 18.92
C HIS A 220 -16.28 -4.00 18.27
N LEU A 221 -15.45 -5.02 18.10
CA LEU A 221 -15.84 -6.33 17.58
C LEU A 221 -15.88 -7.29 18.78
N THR A 222 -17.05 -7.80 19.15
CA THR A 222 -17.14 -8.74 20.30
C THR A 222 -16.95 -10.19 19.89
N GLN A 223 -17.12 -10.50 18.59
CA GLN A 223 -17.05 -11.84 18.01
C GLN A 223 -16.54 -11.74 16.57
N ALA A 224 -15.70 -12.70 16.15
CA ALA A 224 -15.17 -12.76 14.80
C ALA A 224 -16.28 -12.89 13.73
N PRO A 225 -16.07 -12.35 12.52
CA PRO A 225 -16.88 -12.68 11.35
C PRO A 225 -16.96 -14.19 11.12
N MET A 226 -17.99 -14.67 10.44
CA MET A 226 -18.06 -16.07 10.01
C MET A 226 -17.39 -16.22 8.64
N ASP A 227 -16.79 -17.38 8.36
CA ASP A 227 -16.06 -17.65 7.11
C ASP A 227 -16.82 -17.23 5.84
N GLY A 228 -16.14 -16.52 4.95
CA GLY A 228 -16.68 -16.07 3.65
C GLY A 228 -17.55 -14.80 3.72
N THR A 229 -17.33 -13.94 4.71
CA THR A 229 -18.00 -12.63 4.84
C THR A 229 -16.98 -11.50 4.87
N ASP A 230 -17.24 -10.43 4.12
CA ASP A 230 -16.34 -9.28 4.02
C ASP A 230 -16.71 -8.20 5.05
N LEU A 231 -15.70 -7.56 5.64
CA LEU A 231 -15.87 -6.34 6.45
C LEU A 231 -15.03 -5.20 5.90
N VAL A 232 -15.69 -4.16 5.42
CA VAL A 232 -15.05 -2.94 4.94
C VAL A 232 -15.38 -1.79 5.89
N LEU A 233 -14.35 -1.11 6.40
CA LEU A 233 -14.49 0.03 7.32
C LEU A 233 -13.77 1.25 6.74
N SER A 234 -14.45 2.39 6.63
CA SER A 234 -13.87 3.68 6.22
C SER A 234 -14.22 4.80 7.21
N SER A 235 -13.30 5.75 7.43
CA SER A 235 -13.54 6.98 8.21
C SER A 235 -12.73 8.13 7.62
N ALA A 236 -13.30 9.34 7.67
CA ALA A 236 -12.66 10.57 7.20
C ALA A 236 -11.81 11.28 8.28
N ALA A 237 -11.89 10.86 9.55
CA ALA A 237 -11.29 11.59 10.69
C ALA A 237 -10.55 10.72 11.73
N GLY A 238 -10.38 9.42 11.45
CA GLY A 238 -9.55 8.51 12.25
C GLY A 238 -10.29 7.81 13.39
N TRP A 239 -9.86 6.58 13.69
CA TRP A 239 -10.55 5.67 14.59
C TRP A 239 -10.02 5.70 16.03
N HIS A 240 -10.92 5.53 17.01
CA HIS A 240 -10.62 5.37 18.43
C HIS A 240 -11.04 3.96 18.89
N SER A 241 -10.08 3.03 19.03
CA SER A 241 -10.34 1.67 19.54
C SER A 241 -10.05 1.58 21.05
N THR A 242 -10.86 0.77 21.76
CA THR A 242 -10.53 0.25 23.09
C THR A 242 -10.91 -1.22 23.16
N SER A 243 -10.25 -2.09 22.40
CA SER A 243 -10.28 -3.52 22.70
C SER A 243 -9.08 -3.90 23.58
N ALA A 244 -9.32 -4.78 24.54
CA ALA A 244 -8.31 -5.50 25.31
C ALA A 244 -7.98 -6.86 24.67
N LEU A 245 -8.36 -7.04 23.41
CA LEU A 245 -8.21 -8.26 22.62
C LEU A 245 -7.73 -7.81 21.25
N GLY A 246 -6.64 -8.42 20.79
CA GLY A 246 -6.03 -8.18 19.49
C GLY A 246 -7.03 -8.23 18.34
N ILE A 247 -6.63 -7.62 17.24
CA ILE A 247 -7.35 -7.69 15.98
C ILE A 247 -6.97 -9.04 15.35
N ASP A 248 -7.68 -10.08 15.74
CA ASP A 248 -7.53 -11.46 15.23
C ASP A 248 -8.38 -11.57 13.94
N PHE A 249 -7.79 -11.37 12.74
CA PHE A 249 -8.46 -11.73 11.49
C PHE A 249 -8.09 -13.16 11.11
N GLN A 250 -8.89 -14.11 11.59
CA GLN A 250 -8.89 -15.46 11.04
C GLN A 250 -9.88 -15.48 9.87
N TYR A 251 -9.39 -15.72 8.65
CA TYR A 251 -10.12 -16.09 7.41
C TYR A 251 -10.20 -15.11 6.18
N ALA A 252 -10.16 -15.69 4.96
CA ALA A 252 -9.73 -15.26 3.60
C ALA A 252 -10.47 -14.09 2.98
N GLY A 253 -9.72 -13.16 2.37
CA GLY A 253 -10.19 -12.44 1.19
C GLY A 253 -9.79 -10.98 0.99
N PHE A 254 -8.90 -10.35 1.77
CA PHE A 254 -8.72 -8.88 1.65
C PHE A 254 -7.60 -8.46 0.70
N GLU A 255 -7.89 -7.75 -0.40
CA GLU A 255 -6.85 -7.28 -1.34
C GLU A 255 -5.94 -6.16 -0.78
N THR A 256 -6.39 -5.38 0.22
CA THR A 256 -5.57 -4.41 0.96
C THR A 256 -6.17 -4.07 2.33
N PHE A 257 -5.39 -4.08 3.41
CA PHE A 257 -5.77 -3.54 4.73
C PHE A 257 -4.80 -2.43 5.16
N GLU A 258 -5.32 -1.23 5.45
CA GLU A 258 -4.52 -0.08 5.93
C GLU A 258 -5.00 0.40 7.30
N LEU A 259 -4.14 0.31 8.33
CA LEU A 259 -4.39 0.83 9.67
C LEU A 259 -3.54 2.08 9.96
N VAL A 260 -4.18 3.26 9.90
CA VAL A 260 -3.54 4.57 10.17
C VAL A 260 -3.90 5.04 11.57
N THR A 261 -2.91 5.20 12.47
CA THR A 261 -3.17 5.70 13.84
C THR A 261 -2.16 6.78 14.23
N SER A 262 -2.58 7.78 15.02
CA SER A 262 -1.71 8.91 15.43
C SER A 262 -1.18 8.78 16.87
N LYS A 263 -1.31 7.61 17.50
CA LYS A 263 -0.96 7.35 18.91
C LYS A 263 -0.32 5.97 19.08
N GLN A 264 0.53 5.82 20.09
CA GLN A 264 1.14 4.53 20.46
C GLN A 264 0.10 3.47 20.85
N LEU A 265 0.24 2.29 20.27
CA LEU A 265 -0.53 1.08 20.52
C LEU A 265 0.42 0.01 21.08
N THR A 266 0.02 -0.65 22.18
CA THR A 266 0.80 -1.69 22.85
C THR A 266 0.07 -3.02 22.84
N GLY A 267 0.77 -4.11 22.52
CA GLY A 267 0.21 -5.48 22.56
C GLY A 267 -0.85 -5.75 21.49
N VAL A 268 -0.67 -5.20 20.29
CA VAL A 268 -1.58 -5.43 19.16
C VAL A 268 -1.17 -6.71 18.46
N THR A 269 -2.10 -7.63 18.26
CA THR A 269 -1.97 -8.68 17.24
C THR A 269 -2.81 -8.25 16.06
N VAL A 270 -2.21 -8.19 14.87
CA VAL A 270 -2.92 -8.13 13.59
C VAL A 270 -2.58 -9.41 12.86
N ASP A 271 -3.53 -10.34 12.84
CA ASP A 271 -3.46 -11.53 12.01
C ASP A 271 -4.16 -11.17 10.71
N ALA A 272 -3.44 -10.96 9.61
CA ALA A 272 -4.05 -10.74 8.30
C ALA A 272 -3.82 -11.94 7.39
N SER A 273 -3.73 -13.16 7.95
CA SER A 273 -3.32 -14.45 7.33
C SER A 273 -3.95 -14.82 5.97
N GLN A 274 -4.84 -13.98 5.50
CA GLN A 274 -5.79 -14.21 4.45
C GLN A 274 -6.11 -12.92 3.66
N ALA A 275 -5.34 -11.85 3.88
CA ALA A 275 -5.28 -10.64 3.06
C ALA A 275 -4.12 -10.76 2.06
N GLY A 276 -4.27 -10.26 0.83
CA GLY A 276 -3.20 -10.26 -0.18
C GLY A 276 -2.29 -9.03 -0.16
N ARG A 277 -2.45 -8.12 0.81
CA ARG A 277 -1.54 -7.00 1.10
C ARG A 277 -1.89 -6.28 2.40
N LEU A 278 -1.06 -6.40 3.44
CA LEU A 278 -1.15 -5.63 4.69
C LEU A 278 -0.26 -4.37 4.63
N MET A 279 -0.73 -3.18 5.05
CA MET A 279 0.09 -1.95 5.14
C MET A 279 -0.16 -1.15 6.42
N PHE A 280 0.90 -0.75 7.13
CA PHE A 280 0.85 0.20 8.25
C PHE A 280 1.65 1.46 7.92
N SER A 281 0.97 2.56 7.63
CA SER A 281 1.64 3.81 7.21
C SER A 281 1.94 4.79 8.37
N SER A 282 1.59 4.44 9.62
CA SER A 282 1.80 5.33 10.79
C SER A 282 1.57 4.68 12.17
N ALA A 283 1.47 3.35 12.25
CA ALA A 283 1.15 2.70 13.52
C ALA A 283 2.38 2.67 14.45
N HIS A 284 2.28 3.41 15.56
CA HIS A 284 3.26 3.33 16.64
C HIS A 284 3.07 2.03 17.43
N LEU A 285 3.75 0.95 17.04
CA LEU A 285 3.59 -0.38 17.61
C LEU A 285 4.67 -0.73 18.63
N ASP A 286 4.25 -1.38 19.72
CA ASP A 286 5.10 -1.81 20.84
C ASP A 286 4.64 -3.21 21.32
N HIS A 287 5.57 -4.16 21.47
CA HIS A 287 5.36 -5.60 21.75
C HIS A 287 4.20 -6.20 20.93
N SER A 288 4.13 -5.84 19.65
CA SER A 288 3.02 -6.21 18.77
C SER A 288 3.42 -7.33 17.81
N THR A 289 2.43 -8.08 17.32
CA THR A 289 2.63 -9.17 16.34
C THR A 289 1.84 -8.87 15.09
N LEU A 290 2.54 -8.79 13.96
CA LEU A 290 2.01 -8.58 12.62
C LEU A 290 2.26 -9.86 11.83
N LEU A 291 1.20 -10.46 11.30
CA LEU A 291 1.27 -11.66 10.45
C LEU A 291 0.70 -11.30 9.07
N GLY A 292 1.50 -11.43 8.01
CA GLY A 292 1.13 -11.17 6.62
C GLY A 292 0.19 -12.24 6.08
N GLY A 293 0.62 -13.51 6.09
CA GLY A 293 -0.22 -14.62 5.64
C GLY A 293 0.22 -15.17 4.29
N ASP A 294 -0.74 -15.54 3.44
CA ASP A 294 -0.48 -15.87 2.04
C ASP A 294 -0.56 -14.59 1.17
N GLY A 295 0.38 -14.37 0.26
CA GLY A 295 0.45 -13.21 -0.65
C GLY A 295 1.72 -12.38 -0.44
N ASP A 296 1.97 -11.41 -1.33
CA ASP A 296 3.13 -10.52 -1.24
C ASP A 296 2.80 -9.31 -0.35
N ASP A 297 3.31 -9.28 0.88
CA ASP A 297 2.96 -8.31 1.92
C ASP A 297 3.99 -7.19 2.13
N ILE A 298 3.55 -6.07 2.70
CA ILE A 298 4.44 -4.97 3.11
C ILE A 298 4.20 -4.63 4.58
N LEU A 299 4.93 -5.31 5.46
CA LEU A 299 4.81 -5.14 6.91
C LEU A 299 5.79 -4.06 7.37
N GLY A 300 5.33 -3.08 8.15
CA GLY A 300 6.19 -1.98 8.58
C GLY A 300 5.85 -1.42 9.94
N VAL A 301 6.89 -1.11 10.73
CA VAL A 301 6.77 -0.40 12.01
C VAL A 301 7.53 0.95 11.93
N ASP A 302 6.86 2.01 11.50
CA ASP A 302 7.44 3.36 11.48
C ASP A 302 7.23 4.08 12.83
N THR A 303 8.20 3.98 13.73
CA THR A 303 8.24 4.80 14.95
C THR A 303 9.34 5.84 14.88
N PHE A 304 8.99 7.06 14.47
CA PHE A 304 9.90 8.22 14.39
C PHE A 304 10.50 8.73 15.73
N GLN A 305 10.32 8.05 16.88
CA GLN A 305 10.66 8.61 18.21
C GLN A 305 10.97 7.61 19.35
N ALA A 306 10.98 6.28 19.14
CA ALA A 306 11.30 5.34 20.22
C ALA A 306 11.88 4.01 19.69
N ALA A 307 12.88 3.47 20.39
CA ALA A 307 13.49 2.15 20.10
C ALA A 307 12.44 1.07 19.84
N GLY A 308 12.71 0.09 18.97
CA GLY A 308 11.80 -1.04 18.73
C GLY A 308 11.55 -1.81 20.03
N TRP A 309 10.28 -2.00 20.36
CA TRP A 309 9.86 -2.59 21.63
C TRP A 309 9.44 -4.05 21.44
N GLY A 310 10.26 -4.87 20.78
CA GLY A 310 10.02 -6.31 20.68
C GLY A 310 8.79 -6.67 19.85
N ASN A 311 8.57 -5.96 18.75
CA ASN A 311 7.57 -6.34 17.76
C ASN A 311 8.01 -7.61 17.01
N LEU A 312 7.05 -8.40 16.56
CA LEU A 312 7.25 -9.54 15.66
C LEU A 312 6.50 -9.24 14.36
N LEU A 313 7.23 -9.24 13.24
CA LEU A 313 6.67 -9.22 11.89
C LEU A 313 6.96 -10.59 11.27
N ASP A 314 5.94 -11.23 10.74
CA ASP A 314 6.02 -12.54 10.08
C ASP A 314 5.30 -12.40 8.75
N GLY A 315 6.04 -12.46 7.64
CA GLY A 315 5.54 -12.27 6.27
C GLY A 315 4.58 -13.40 5.90
N GLY A 316 5.05 -14.64 6.00
CA GLY A 316 4.23 -15.82 5.79
C GLY A 316 4.64 -16.52 4.50
N ALA A 317 3.78 -16.53 3.49
CA ALA A 317 4.05 -17.15 2.19
C ALA A 317 3.80 -16.14 1.07
N GLY A 318 4.79 -15.85 0.25
CA GLY A 318 4.76 -14.81 -0.78
C GLY A 318 6.08 -14.04 -0.78
N ASP A 319 6.26 -13.11 -1.72
CA ASP A 319 7.47 -12.27 -1.78
C ASP A 319 7.23 -11.00 -0.93
N ASP A 320 7.64 -11.01 0.33
CA ASP A 320 7.27 -10.01 1.33
C ASP A 320 8.31 -8.90 1.52
N SER A 321 7.88 -7.73 2.01
CA SER A 321 8.77 -6.63 2.42
C SER A 321 8.53 -6.24 3.87
N LEU A 322 9.51 -6.51 4.73
CA LEU A 322 9.38 -6.33 6.17
C LEU A 322 10.31 -5.21 6.65
N VAL A 323 9.73 -4.08 7.06
CA VAL A 323 10.45 -2.91 7.57
C VAL A 323 10.38 -2.88 9.10
N ILE A 324 11.49 -3.20 9.75
CA ILE A 324 11.62 -3.24 11.21
C ILE A 324 12.58 -2.19 11.77
N ARG A 325 12.48 -1.99 13.09
CA ARG A 325 13.40 -1.20 13.90
C ARG A 325 14.25 -2.11 14.79
N ARG A 326 15.32 -1.53 15.32
CA ARG A 326 16.19 -2.20 16.29
C ARG A 326 15.39 -2.72 17.50
N GLY A 327 15.55 -3.99 17.84
CA GLY A 327 14.87 -4.66 18.96
C GLY A 327 13.66 -5.50 18.58
N ASP A 328 13.23 -5.43 17.31
CA ASP A 328 12.13 -6.21 16.77
C ASP A 328 12.63 -7.53 16.14
N THR A 329 11.70 -8.39 15.77
CA THR A 329 11.92 -9.64 15.04
C THR A 329 11.19 -9.59 13.71
N ALA A 330 11.88 -9.89 12.61
CA ALA A 330 11.28 -10.14 11.30
C ALA A 330 11.51 -11.59 10.88
N ARG A 331 10.49 -12.20 10.28
CA ARG A 331 10.55 -13.48 9.60
C ARG A 331 9.93 -13.32 8.22
N GLY A 332 10.67 -13.53 7.14
CA GLY A 332 10.12 -13.49 5.79
C GLY A 332 9.12 -14.61 5.60
N GLY A 333 9.59 -15.86 5.70
CA GLY A 333 8.73 -17.03 5.63
C GLY A 333 9.06 -17.85 4.40
N ALA A 334 8.14 -17.98 3.46
CA ALA A 334 8.37 -18.70 2.21
C ALA A 334 8.15 -17.79 1.00
N GLY A 335 9.14 -17.64 0.12
CA GLY A 335 9.10 -16.70 -1.00
C GLY A 335 10.40 -15.90 -1.05
N ASP A 336 10.57 -15.03 -2.04
CA ASP A 336 11.77 -14.18 -2.13
C ASP A 336 11.52 -12.86 -1.37
N ASP A 337 11.93 -12.79 -0.11
CA ASP A 337 11.59 -11.71 0.82
C ASP A 337 12.63 -10.57 0.83
N LEU A 338 12.22 -9.38 1.27
CA LEU A 338 13.10 -8.23 1.53
C LEU A 338 12.93 -7.76 2.98
N LEU A 339 13.95 -7.99 3.79
CA LEU A 339 14.00 -7.56 5.18
C LEU A 339 14.79 -6.25 5.28
N VAL A 340 14.15 -5.22 5.81
CA VAL A 340 14.68 -3.85 5.94
C VAL A 340 14.80 -3.50 7.42
N LEU A 341 16.02 -3.21 7.89
CA LEU A 341 16.27 -2.71 9.24
C LEU A 341 16.74 -1.26 9.21
N ASP A 342 15.96 -0.38 9.85
CA ASP A 342 16.40 0.97 10.21
C ASP A 342 17.01 0.94 11.63
N ASN A 343 18.34 1.03 11.68
CA ASN A 343 19.16 0.99 12.89
C ASN A 343 19.52 2.39 13.41
N SER A 344 18.91 3.46 12.91
CA SER A 344 19.21 4.84 13.32
C SER A 344 18.86 5.15 14.80
N ASP A 345 18.12 4.26 15.48
CA ASP A 345 17.76 4.42 16.89
C ASP A 345 18.78 3.83 17.87
N VAL A 346 19.17 4.68 18.83
CA VAL A 346 20.11 4.37 19.90
C VAL A 346 19.41 3.72 21.09
N SER A 347 19.65 2.41 21.26
CA SER A 347 19.32 1.54 22.41
C SER A 347 17.98 0.79 22.35
N ALA A 348 18.03 -0.45 21.82
CA ALA A 348 17.01 -1.46 22.04
C ALA A 348 17.36 -2.32 23.27
N PRO A 349 16.38 -2.73 24.10
CA PRO A 349 16.61 -3.60 25.24
C PRO A 349 16.77 -5.08 24.86
N THR A 350 16.44 -5.44 23.62
CA THR A 350 16.44 -6.80 23.07
C THR A 350 17.29 -6.90 21.81
N PRO A 351 17.86 -8.08 21.50
CA PRO A 351 18.47 -8.34 20.20
C PRO A 351 17.44 -8.19 19.08
N THR A 352 17.91 -7.81 17.89
CA THR A 352 17.11 -7.82 16.67
C THR A 352 17.31 -9.17 15.99
N LEU A 353 16.23 -9.83 15.58
CA LEU A 353 16.28 -11.09 14.84
C LEU A 353 15.71 -10.86 13.44
N LEU A 354 16.45 -11.27 12.42
CA LEU A 354 16.05 -11.20 11.02
C LEU A 354 16.25 -12.60 10.43
N ASP A 355 15.15 -13.22 10.03
CA ASP A 355 15.13 -14.56 9.44
C ASP A 355 14.47 -14.47 8.07
N GLY A 356 15.19 -14.69 6.97
CA GLY A 356 14.60 -14.65 5.61
C GLY A 356 13.63 -15.81 5.42
N GLY A 357 14.13 -17.03 5.58
CA GLY A 357 13.32 -18.24 5.60
C GLY A 357 13.62 -19.14 4.39
N ASP A 358 12.57 -19.57 3.70
CA ASP A 358 12.67 -20.39 2.49
C ASP A 358 12.58 -19.49 1.26
N GLY A 359 13.68 -19.25 0.54
CA GLY A 359 13.61 -18.42 -0.65
C GLY A 359 14.95 -17.89 -1.13
N ARG A 360 14.91 -16.76 -1.82
CA ARG A 360 16.07 -15.89 -2.00
C ARG A 360 15.79 -14.54 -1.35
N ASP A 361 16.27 -14.41 -0.13
CA ASP A 361 15.92 -13.32 0.75
C ASP A 361 17.01 -12.24 0.77
N GLY A 362 16.56 -11.00 0.71
CA GLY A 362 17.38 -9.80 0.63
C GLY A 362 17.41 -9.04 1.94
N LEU A 363 18.57 -8.47 2.24
CA LEU A 363 18.75 -7.64 3.43
C LEU A 363 19.11 -6.19 3.08
N ASP A 364 18.30 -5.24 3.55
CA ASP A 364 18.63 -3.81 3.57
C ASP A 364 18.89 -3.35 5.00
N LEU A 365 20.13 -2.98 5.30
CA LEU A 365 20.55 -2.51 6.62
C LEU A 365 20.94 -1.03 6.53
N SER A 366 20.45 -0.23 7.47
CA SER A 366 20.84 1.19 7.56
C SER A 366 21.12 1.60 8.98
N GLY A 367 22.09 2.48 9.23
CA GLY A 367 22.35 3.08 10.54
C GLY A 367 23.21 2.24 11.49
N LEU A 368 23.91 1.22 10.99
CA LEU A 368 24.91 0.47 11.76
C LEU A 368 26.23 1.23 11.77
N GLY A 369 26.78 1.49 12.96
CA GLY A 369 28.06 2.17 13.13
C GLY A 369 29.20 1.26 13.56
N GLY A 370 30.44 1.69 13.35
CA GLY A 370 31.66 0.99 13.72
C GLY A 370 32.31 0.23 12.55
N THR A 371 32.82 -0.97 12.82
CA THR A 371 33.47 -1.82 11.81
C THR A 371 32.53 -2.94 11.41
N LEU A 372 32.11 -2.93 10.15
CA LEU A 372 31.27 -3.92 9.49
C LEU A 372 32.11 -4.68 8.47
N VAL A 373 32.19 -6.00 8.59
CA VAL A 373 32.86 -6.87 7.62
C VAL A 373 31.82 -7.79 7.01
N LEU A 374 31.69 -7.71 5.70
CA LEU A 374 30.67 -8.39 4.91
C LEU A 374 31.25 -9.60 4.18
N SER A 375 30.37 -10.52 3.82
CA SER A 375 30.66 -11.69 3.00
C SER A 375 29.55 -11.89 1.97
N ASP A 376 29.73 -12.78 0.99
CA ASP A 376 28.66 -13.16 0.05
C ASP A 376 27.40 -13.69 0.77
N ASP A 377 27.56 -14.23 1.97
CA ASP A 377 26.48 -14.66 2.86
C ASP A 377 26.22 -13.57 3.92
N PRO A 378 25.06 -12.89 3.92
CA PRO A 378 24.70 -11.90 4.94
C PRO A 378 24.68 -12.45 6.36
N ASP A 379 24.44 -13.75 6.56
CA ASP A 379 24.40 -14.38 7.90
C ASP A 379 25.78 -14.31 8.60
N ASP A 380 26.86 -14.14 7.83
CA ASP A 380 28.25 -14.06 8.31
C ASP A 380 28.67 -12.62 8.70
N LEU A 381 27.74 -11.65 8.79
CA LEU A 381 28.04 -10.26 9.15
C LEU A 381 28.82 -10.14 10.48
N ILE A 382 30.00 -9.50 10.42
CA ILE A 382 30.81 -9.18 11.61
C ILE A 382 30.68 -7.69 11.90
N GLY A 383 30.52 -7.34 13.18
CA GLY A 383 30.46 -5.94 13.63
C GLY A 383 29.11 -5.52 14.21
N ALA A 384 28.13 -6.41 14.15
CA ALA A 384 26.74 -6.17 14.53
C ALA A 384 26.27 -7.19 15.61
N PRO A 385 26.83 -7.18 16.83
CA PRO A 385 26.57 -8.23 17.83
C PRO A 385 25.14 -8.26 18.39
N ASP A 386 24.36 -7.21 18.17
CA ASP A 386 22.96 -7.11 18.58
C ASP A 386 21.99 -7.58 17.48
N LEU A 387 22.51 -8.07 16.35
CA LEU A 387 21.76 -8.63 15.24
C LEU A 387 22.00 -10.13 15.18
N GLU A 388 20.92 -10.90 15.09
CA GLU A 388 20.91 -12.31 14.72
C GLU A 388 20.30 -12.40 13.33
N LEU A 389 21.09 -12.91 12.37
CA LEU A 389 20.74 -13.03 10.96
C LEU A 389 20.70 -14.51 10.60
N THR A 390 19.64 -14.95 9.94
CA THR A 390 19.53 -16.31 9.40
C THR A 390 18.78 -16.34 8.08
N GLY A 391 19.18 -17.23 7.18
CA GLY A 391 18.41 -17.53 5.97
C GLY A 391 18.32 -16.35 5.01
N LEU A 392 19.40 -15.59 4.87
CA LEU A 392 19.50 -14.48 3.93
C LEU A 392 20.50 -14.83 2.82
N GLU A 393 20.18 -14.54 1.56
CA GLU A 393 21.01 -14.93 0.42
C GLU A 393 21.77 -13.77 -0.21
N TYR A 394 21.30 -12.53 -0.05
CA TYR A 394 21.97 -11.38 -0.66
C TYR A 394 21.78 -10.06 0.08
N TRP A 395 22.73 -9.15 -0.14
CA TRP A 395 22.65 -7.77 0.32
C TRP A 395 21.88 -6.91 -0.68
N ALA A 396 20.73 -6.36 -0.27
CA ALA A 396 20.02 -5.36 -1.05
C ALA A 396 20.70 -3.99 -0.94
N SER A 397 21.05 -3.58 0.28
CA SER A 397 21.73 -2.32 0.56
C SER A 397 22.36 -2.32 1.96
N LEU A 398 23.44 -1.55 2.13
CA LEU A 398 24.04 -1.25 3.43
C LEU A 398 24.32 0.24 3.53
N THR A 399 23.78 0.89 4.56
CA THR A 399 24.12 2.26 4.94
C THR A 399 24.69 2.30 6.36
N GLY A 400 25.85 2.91 6.51
CA GLY A 400 26.48 3.21 7.79
C GLY A 400 25.68 4.22 8.63
N SER A 401 26.26 4.60 9.76
CA SER A 401 25.72 5.57 10.70
C SER A 401 26.15 7.01 10.38
N ASP A 402 25.85 7.95 11.27
CA ASP A 402 26.40 9.32 11.21
C ASP A 402 27.80 9.44 11.88
N ALA A 403 28.41 8.31 12.26
CA ALA A 403 29.74 8.23 12.86
C ALA A 403 30.79 7.77 11.84
N SER A 404 32.07 7.82 12.21
CA SER A 404 33.13 7.28 11.35
C SER A 404 33.10 5.76 11.32
N ASP A 405 32.78 5.21 10.16
CA ASP A 405 32.53 3.79 9.97
C ASP A 405 33.57 3.12 9.05
N LEU A 406 33.77 1.82 9.24
CA LEU A 406 34.53 0.96 8.32
C LEU A 406 33.57 -0.09 7.77
N ILE A 407 33.24 0.00 6.49
CA ILE A 407 32.47 -0.97 5.73
C ILE A 407 33.44 -1.73 4.84
N ASP A 408 33.67 -3.01 5.15
CA ASP A 408 34.59 -3.89 4.42
C ASP A 408 33.82 -4.98 3.68
N ALA A 409 33.47 -4.72 2.42
CA ALA A 409 32.79 -5.66 1.52
C ALA A 409 33.75 -6.38 0.56
N ARG A 410 35.06 -6.38 0.81
CA ARG A 410 36.05 -7.02 -0.09
C ARG A 410 35.85 -8.52 -0.30
N ALA A 411 35.16 -9.19 0.61
CA ALA A 411 34.83 -10.61 0.47
C ALA A 411 33.50 -10.85 -0.28
N VAL A 412 32.80 -9.79 -0.67
CA VAL A 412 31.59 -9.85 -1.49
C VAL A 412 31.97 -9.81 -2.96
N SER A 413 31.41 -10.74 -3.73
CA SER A 413 31.71 -10.94 -5.15
C SER A 413 30.65 -10.36 -6.09
N THR A 414 29.47 -10.04 -5.57
CA THR A 414 28.35 -9.41 -6.27
C THR A 414 28.33 -7.91 -6.05
N GLY A 415 27.77 -7.15 -6.99
CA GLY A 415 27.62 -5.70 -6.83
C GLY A 415 26.67 -5.33 -5.70
N MET A 416 27.07 -4.35 -4.88
CA MET A 416 26.37 -3.85 -3.71
C MET A 416 25.94 -2.39 -3.85
N HIS A 417 24.91 -2.01 -3.10
CA HIS A 417 24.62 -0.61 -2.79
C HIS A 417 25.18 -0.29 -1.40
N LEU A 418 26.25 0.50 -1.34
CA LEU A 418 26.95 0.86 -0.11
C LEU A 418 26.89 2.35 0.15
N SER A 419 26.60 2.73 1.38
CA SER A 419 26.66 4.12 1.84
C SER A 419 27.41 4.24 3.15
N GLY A 420 28.38 5.16 3.23
CA GLY A 420 29.11 5.45 4.48
C GLY A 420 28.22 6.07 5.56
N GLY A 421 27.18 6.83 5.14
CA GLY A 421 26.45 7.70 6.05
C GLY A 421 27.18 9.03 6.23
N GLY A 422 26.87 9.81 7.28
CA GLY A 422 27.72 10.96 7.62
C GLY A 422 28.93 10.49 8.43
N GLY A 423 30.10 11.13 8.33
CA GLY A 423 31.22 10.61 9.11
C GLY A 423 32.59 10.92 8.54
N ASN A 424 33.52 10.00 8.75
CA ASN A 424 34.79 9.97 8.02
C ASN A 424 35.01 8.49 7.78
N ASP A 425 34.48 8.01 6.67
CA ASP A 425 34.19 6.59 6.53
C ASP A 425 35.22 5.91 5.67
N THR A 426 35.39 4.62 5.86
CA THR A 426 36.16 3.76 4.96
C THR A 426 35.21 2.74 4.36
N VAL A 427 34.94 2.84 3.06
CA VAL A 427 34.02 1.92 2.36
C VAL A 427 34.81 1.17 1.29
N LEU A 428 34.89 -0.15 1.40
CA LEU A 428 35.63 -1.03 0.48
C LEU A 428 34.62 -1.92 -0.24
N GLY A 429 34.40 -1.69 -1.54
CA GLY A 429 33.33 -2.30 -2.34
C GLY A 429 33.51 -3.79 -2.63
N GLY A 430 34.72 -4.20 -3.02
CA GLY A 430 34.98 -5.58 -3.40
C GLY A 430 34.82 -5.80 -4.91
N ALA A 431 34.89 -7.07 -5.35
CA ALA A 431 35.08 -7.37 -6.77
C ALA A 431 33.83 -7.12 -7.65
N GLY A 432 32.66 -6.90 -7.03
CA GLY A 432 31.40 -6.59 -7.70
C GLY A 432 31.41 -5.19 -8.32
N ALA A 433 30.46 -4.90 -9.21
CA ALA A 433 30.27 -3.53 -9.69
C ALA A 433 29.34 -2.81 -8.71
N ASP A 434 29.92 -2.05 -7.78
CA ASP A 434 29.18 -1.47 -6.66
C ASP A 434 28.64 -0.09 -6.97
N THR A 435 27.64 0.33 -6.20
CA THR A 435 27.20 1.71 -6.11
C THR A 435 27.54 2.25 -4.73
N ILE A 436 28.46 3.21 -4.66
CA ILE A 436 29.02 3.69 -3.39
C ILE A 436 28.69 5.18 -3.16
N SER A 437 28.22 5.53 -1.96
CA SER A 437 27.95 6.91 -1.53
C SER A 437 28.51 7.23 -0.15
N ALA A 438 29.49 8.13 -0.07
CA ALA A 438 30.15 8.48 1.20
C ALA A 438 29.55 9.68 1.96
N TRP A 439 28.63 10.42 1.34
CA TRP A 439 28.04 11.65 1.88
C TRP A 439 29.07 12.62 2.51
N HIS A 440 28.76 13.24 3.66
CA HIS A 440 29.59 14.28 4.26
C HIS A 440 30.70 13.65 5.10
N GLY A 441 31.94 14.03 4.81
CA GLY A 441 33.07 13.50 5.58
C GLY A 441 34.40 13.67 4.89
N ARG A 442 35.45 13.15 5.54
CA ARG A 442 36.74 12.83 4.93
C ARG A 442 36.84 11.33 4.76
N ASP A 443 36.39 10.85 3.62
CA ASP A 443 36.18 9.42 3.41
C ASP A 443 37.30 8.78 2.59
N VAL A 444 37.43 7.47 2.76
CA VAL A 444 38.37 6.59 2.07
C VAL A 444 37.55 5.53 1.34
N LEU A 445 37.69 5.45 0.02
CA LEU A 445 36.94 4.51 -0.79
C LEU A 445 37.88 3.47 -1.42
N GLY A 446 37.63 2.20 -1.16
CA GLY A 446 38.26 1.07 -1.84
C GLY A 446 37.43 0.73 -3.06
N LEU A 447 38.00 0.94 -4.25
CA LEU A 447 37.29 0.79 -5.51
C LEU A 447 37.93 -0.28 -6.39
N ASP A 448 37.11 -1.16 -6.94
CA ASP A 448 37.45 -2.17 -7.92
C ASP A 448 36.22 -2.51 -8.79
N GLY A 449 36.23 -3.64 -9.51
CA GLY A 449 35.01 -4.21 -10.11
C GLY A 449 34.20 -3.41 -11.15
N GLY A 450 34.55 -2.16 -11.47
CA GLY A 450 33.73 -1.27 -12.30
C GLY A 450 32.79 -0.36 -11.49
N ASP A 451 33.12 -0.04 -10.24
CA ASP A 451 32.29 0.71 -9.30
C ASP A 451 31.76 2.05 -9.81
N TRP A 452 30.58 2.41 -9.31
CA TRP A 452 29.96 3.69 -9.51
C TRP A 452 29.85 4.47 -8.20
N VAL A 453 30.51 5.62 -8.13
CA VAL A 453 30.50 6.49 -6.94
C VAL A 453 29.61 7.72 -7.17
N MET A 454 28.72 8.02 -6.20
CA MET A 454 27.78 9.14 -6.22
C MET A 454 27.64 9.86 -4.85
N GLY A 455 27.23 11.13 -4.82
CA GLY A 455 26.92 11.88 -3.58
C GLY A 455 27.84 13.09 -3.31
N ALA A 456 27.48 13.99 -2.38
CA ALA A 456 28.23 15.20 -2.03
C ALA A 456 29.48 14.88 -1.19
N ILE A 457 30.54 14.40 -1.83
CA ILE A 457 31.78 14.06 -1.13
C ILE A 457 32.52 15.35 -0.83
N ASP A 458 32.30 15.90 0.38
CA ASP A 458 32.84 17.21 0.74
C ASP A 458 34.40 17.16 0.75
N HIS A 459 35.00 15.99 0.99
CA HIS A 459 36.44 15.76 0.93
C HIS A 459 36.79 14.27 0.65
N VAL A 460 36.73 13.77 -0.61
CA VAL A 460 37.44 12.50 -0.93
C VAL A 460 38.90 12.80 -0.63
N ARG A 461 39.51 12.11 0.32
CA ARG A 461 40.95 12.30 0.53
C ARG A 461 41.78 11.20 -0.08
N LYS A 462 41.20 10.02 -0.30
CA LYS A 462 41.95 8.80 -0.58
C LYS A 462 41.09 7.74 -1.28
N ILE A 463 41.27 7.57 -2.59
CA ILE A 463 40.82 6.38 -3.33
C ILE A 463 41.91 5.32 -3.17
N SER A 464 41.56 4.19 -2.56
CA SER A 464 42.44 3.06 -2.32
C SER A 464 42.22 1.97 -3.37
N LEU A 465 43.26 1.62 -4.11
CA LEU A 465 43.22 0.50 -5.07
C LEU A 465 43.97 -0.72 -4.49
N GLN A 466 43.61 -1.14 -3.28
CA GLN A 466 44.34 -2.18 -2.55
C GLN A 466 44.31 -3.52 -3.30
N GLY A 467 45.47 -4.17 -3.40
CA GLY A 467 45.56 -5.54 -3.91
C GLY A 467 45.75 -5.67 -5.43
N ALA A 468 45.79 -4.57 -6.17
CA ALA A 468 45.92 -4.61 -7.63
C ALA A 468 47.37 -4.82 -8.14
N GLY A 469 48.39 -4.75 -7.29
CA GLY A 469 49.80 -4.92 -7.71
C GLY A 469 50.17 -3.96 -8.86
N ILE A 470 49.71 -2.71 -8.75
CA ILE A 470 49.87 -1.68 -9.78
C ILE A 470 51.31 -1.19 -9.79
N GLY A 471 51.84 -0.91 -10.98
CA GLY A 471 53.17 -0.35 -11.13
C GLY A 471 54.27 -1.35 -10.81
N ASP A 472 55.19 -0.99 -9.92
CA ASP A 472 56.27 -1.86 -9.44
C ASP A 472 55.81 -2.85 -8.34
N GLY A 473 54.54 -2.76 -7.94
CA GLY A 473 53.89 -3.67 -6.99
C GLY A 473 54.11 -3.31 -5.53
N ASP A 474 54.68 -2.15 -5.23
CA ASP A 474 54.72 -1.58 -3.88
C ASP A 474 53.42 -0.79 -3.54
N LEU A 475 53.43 -0.04 -2.42
CA LEU A 475 52.24 0.71 -1.95
C LEU A 475 52.37 2.24 -2.16
N VAL A 476 53.38 2.70 -2.88
CA VAL A 476 53.76 4.10 -3.05
C VAL A 476 53.57 4.53 -4.49
N ILE A 477 52.77 5.57 -4.73
CA ILE A 477 52.59 6.07 -6.09
C ILE A 477 53.83 6.79 -6.61
N ASP A 478 54.57 6.17 -7.53
CA ASP A 478 55.70 6.75 -8.23
C ASP A 478 55.28 7.46 -9.52
N GLY A 479 55.90 8.63 -9.72
CA GLY A 479 55.74 9.39 -10.97
C GLY A 479 54.35 9.95 -11.24
N ALA A 480 53.46 10.00 -10.22
CA ALA A 480 52.11 10.53 -10.35
C ALA A 480 52.08 11.88 -11.06
N THR A 481 51.29 12.01 -12.13
CA THR A 481 51.31 13.24 -12.95
C THR A 481 49.97 13.57 -13.59
N GLU A 482 49.79 14.83 -13.95
CA GLU A 482 48.66 15.31 -14.74
C GLU A 482 49.11 15.65 -16.16
N ALA A 483 48.35 15.21 -17.17
CA ALA A 483 48.62 15.48 -18.57
C ALA A 483 47.46 16.23 -19.23
N ALA A 484 47.79 17.30 -19.98
CA ALA A 484 46.82 18.12 -20.69
C ALA A 484 46.52 17.53 -22.08
N GLY A 485 45.71 16.46 -22.12
CA GLY A 485 45.35 15.75 -23.35
C GLY A 485 46.25 14.53 -23.65
N PRO A 486 46.22 14.01 -24.89
CA PRO A 486 46.92 12.76 -25.22
C PRO A 486 48.44 12.84 -25.12
N GLY A 487 49.01 11.90 -24.35
CA GLY A 487 50.44 11.75 -24.08
C GLY A 487 51.02 12.74 -23.07
N GLY A 488 52.34 12.89 -23.05
CA GLY A 488 53.02 13.87 -22.19
C GLY A 488 53.32 13.38 -20.76
N PHE A 489 53.24 12.07 -20.53
CA PHE A 489 53.60 11.39 -19.28
C PHE A 489 54.67 10.32 -19.53
N ASP A 490 55.33 9.90 -18.46
CA ASP A 490 56.39 8.88 -18.49
C ASP A 490 55.81 7.47 -18.37
N SER A 491 56.42 6.45 -19.01
CA SER A 491 55.94 5.08 -18.85
C SER A 491 56.24 4.49 -17.47
N GLN A 492 57.07 5.15 -16.65
CA GLN A 492 57.27 4.85 -15.24
C GLN A 492 56.26 5.57 -14.32
N ALA A 493 55.39 6.44 -14.87
CA ALA A 493 54.31 7.02 -14.09
C ALA A 493 53.24 5.95 -13.87
N GLU A 494 52.96 5.68 -12.61
CA GLU A 494 52.02 4.64 -12.23
C GLU A 494 50.59 5.19 -12.01
N LEU A 495 50.46 6.51 -11.87
CA LEU A 495 49.19 7.24 -11.93
C LEU A 495 49.31 8.42 -12.90
N VAL A 496 48.39 8.49 -13.87
CA VAL A 496 48.32 9.62 -14.80
C VAL A 496 46.88 10.12 -14.90
N LEU A 497 46.65 11.39 -14.60
CA LEU A 497 45.34 12.04 -14.77
C LEU A 497 45.33 12.91 -16.04
N ILE A 498 44.53 12.50 -17.02
CA ILE A 498 44.31 13.23 -18.26
C ILE A 498 43.23 14.29 -18.01
N THR A 499 43.63 15.56 -18.05
CA THR A 499 42.72 16.69 -17.93
C THR A 499 42.42 17.28 -19.30
N THR A 500 41.16 17.19 -19.73
CA THR A 500 40.69 17.83 -20.97
C THR A 500 39.65 18.88 -20.64
N ALA A 501 40.07 20.15 -20.66
CA ALA A 501 39.16 21.27 -20.41
C ALA A 501 37.98 21.29 -21.40
N GLY A 502 36.77 20.97 -20.91
CA GLY A 502 35.51 21.39 -21.52
C GLY A 502 34.96 20.58 -22.69
N SER A 503 35.26 19.28 -22.83
CA SER A 503 34.84 18.51 -24.01
C SER A 503 33.68 17.52 -23.83
N PHE A 504 33.17 17.24 -22.61
CA PHE A 504 32.08 16.27 -22.41
C PHE A 504 31.05 16.77 -21.41
N LYS A 505 29.75 16.68 -21.73
CA LYS A 505 28.65 17.03 -20.81
C LYS A 505 28.36 15.84 -19.89
N VAL A 506 27.92 16.13 -18.66
CA VAL A 506 27.54 15.18 -17.58
C VAL A 506 26.63 14.00 -18.03
N GLY A 507 25.93 14.09 -19.16
CA GLY A 507 25.12 13.00 -19.72
C GLY A 507 25.86 11.96 -20.59
N GLU A 508 27.14 12.18 -20.94
CA GLU A 508 27.90 11.32 -21.87
C GLU A 508 28.88 10.35 -21.15
N LEU A 509 28.93 10.38 -19.81
CA LEU A 509 29.85 9.58 -18.97
C LEU A 509 29.32 8.18 -18.60
N LYS A 510 28.03 7.90 -18.78
CA LYS A 510 27.51 6.50 -18.74
C LYS A 510 28.01 5.65 -19.93
N THR A 511 28.79 6.23 -20.84
CA THR A 511 29.18 5.64 -22.13
C THR A 511 30.66 5.80 -22.49
N GLN A 512 31.52 6.22 -21.55
CA GLN A 512 32.97 6.25 -21.84
C GLN A 512 33.47 4.82 -22.00
N THR A 513 33.92 4.48 -23.21
CA THR A 513 34.47 3.17 -23.54
C THR A 513 35.99 3.19 -23.43
N ALA A 514 36.61 2.02 -23.30
CA ALA A 514 38.06 1.88 -23.39
C ALA A 514 38.65 2.49 -24.68
N THR A 515 37.88 2.49 -25.78
CA THR A 515 38.30 3.14 -27.05
C THR A 515 38.39 4.65 -26.92
N SER A 516 37.39 5.29 -26.32
CA SER A 516 37.43 6.73 -26.06
C SER A 516 38.51 7.10 -25.04
N ALA A 517 38.71 6.28 -24.01
CA ALA A 517 39.74 6.49 -22.99
C ALA A 517 41.14 6.41 -23.59
N ALA A 518 41.45 5.35 -24.36
CA ALA A 518 42.73 5.18 -25.06
C ALA A 518 43.07 6.37 -25.97
N ALA A 519 42.08 6.90 -26.70
CA ALA A 519 42.28 8.07 -27.56
C ALA A 519 42.61 9.35 -26.76
N MET A 520 42.08 9.48 -25.54
CA MET A 520 42.39 10.61 -24.64
C MET A 520 43.74 10.44 -23.95
N ILE A 521 44.11 9.22 -23.58
CA ILE A 521 45.37 8.91 -22.91
C ILE A 521 46.54 9.01 -23.90
N GLY A 522 46.44 8.41 -25.08
CA GLY A 522 47.48 8.50 -26.11
C GLY A 522 48.70 7.60 -25.84
N GLN A 523 49.91 8.18 -25.84
CA GLN A 523 51.17 7.43 -25.77
C GLN A 523 52.12 8.01 -24.72
N ALA A 524 52.83 7.15 -24.01
CA ALA A 524 53.88 7.53 -23.07
C ALA A 524 55.15 8.03 -23.79
N SER A 525 56.09 8.62 -23.03
CA SER A 525 57.39 9.09 -23.53
C SER A 525 58.36 7.96 -23.90
N SER A 526 58.11 6.74 -23.41
CA SER A 526 58.89 5.52 -23.63
C SER A 526 57.97 4.29 -23.67
N ASP A 527 58.48 3.19 -24.23
CA ASP A 527 57.73 1.94 -24.31
C ASP A 527 57.45 1.37 -22.91
N TYR A 528 56.28 0.76 -22.75
CA TYR A 528 55.96 -0.09 -21.60
C TYR A 528 56.61 -1.46 -21.75
N ALA A 529 56.87 -2.14 -20.63
CA ALA A 529 57.19 -3.56 -20.65
C ALA A 529 55.89 -4.39 -20.74
N GLU A 530 55.94 -5.56 -21.39
CA GLU A 530 54.79 -6.49 -21.41
C GLU A 530 54.38 -6.85 -19.97
N GLY A 531 53.08 -6.72 -19.67
CA GLY A 531 52.52 -6.92 -18.33
C GLY A 531 52.73 -5.77 -17.34
N GLN A 532 53.38 -4.67 -17.74
CA GLN A 532 53.49 -3.48 -16.90
C GLN A 532 52.12 -2.84 -16.69
N THR A 533 51.82 -2.43 -15.46
CA THR A 533 50.53 -1.84 -15.08
C THR A 533 50.67 -0.37 -14.68
N ALA A 534 49.60 0.39 -14.89
CA ALA A 534 49.46 1.78 -14.45
C ALA A 534 47.97 2.13 -14.32
N VAL A 535 47.64 3.22 -13.63
CA VAL A 535 46.27 3.75 -13.55
C VAL A 535 46.16 5.05 -14.34
N PHE A 536 45.13 5.11 -15.18
CA PHE A 536 44.77 6.32 -15.91
C PHE A 536 43.44 6.85 -15.44
N GLY A 537 43.41 8.11 -15.02
CA GLY A 537 42.18 8.86 -14.78
C GLY A 537 41.88 9.78 -15.95
N THR A 538 40.67 9.73 -16.50
CA THR A 538 40.22 10.68 -17.53
C THR A 538 39.19 11.63 -16.95
N ASN A 539 39.49 12.92 -17.00
CA ASN A 539 38.73 13.95 -16.30
C ASN A 539 38.18 15.00 -17.28
N ASN A 540 36.88 15.31 -17.16
CA ASN A 540 36.17 16.28 -18.01
C ASN A 540 35.85 17.62 -17.32
N GLY A 541 36.28 17.81 -16.07
CA GLY A 541 36.01 18.98 -15.24
C GLY A 541 34.82 18.84 -14.28
N ASP A 542 34.02 17.78 -14.41
CA ASP A 542 32.88 17.48 -13.52
C ASP A 542 32.93 16.02 -12.98
N SER A 543 33.73 15.13 -13.57
CA SER A 543 33.77 13.70 -13.25
C SER A 543 35.10 13.09 -13.68
N THR A 544 35.46 11.96 -13.07
CA THR A 544 36.69 11.21 -13.39
C THR A 544 36.35 9.73 -13.62
N VAL A 545 36.90 9.14 -14.68
CA VAL A 545 36.82 7.69 -14.94
C VAL A 545 38.20 7.07 -14.81
N LEU A 546 38.31 6.02 -14.00
CA LEU A 546 39.54 5.33 -13.68
C LEU A 546 39.69 4.04 -14.47
N TRP A 547 40.86 3.84 -15.05
CA TRP A 547 41.19 2.70 -15.86
C TRP A 547 42.48 2.04 -15.36
N LEU A 548 42.44 0.73 -15.19
CA LEU A 548 43.64 -0.10 -15.03
C LEU A 548 44.19 -0.39 -16.42
N PHE A 549 45.42 0.05 -16.66
CA PHE A 549 46.19 -0.34 -17.83
C PHE A 549 47.04 -1.57 -17.51
N THR A 550 47.06 -2.54 -18.42
CA THR A 550 48.00 -3.66 -18.42
C THR A 550 48.56 -3.82 -19.82
N SER A 551 49.84 -3.51 -20.01
CA SER A 551 50.50 -3.56 -21.31
C SER A 551 50.44 -4.97 -21.91
N ASP A 552 49.96 -5.11 -23.14
CA ASP A 552 49.94 -6.39 -23.87
C ASP A 552 51.18 -6.59 -24.76
N GLY A 553 52.10 -5.63 -24.75
CA GLY A 553 53.31 -5.65 -25.57
C GLY A 553 54.43 -4.73 -25.09
N HIS A 554 55.34 -4.43 -26.02
CA HIS A 554 56.50 -3.57 -25.81
C HIS A 554 56.38 -2.32 -26.68
N ASP A 555 55.42 -1.46 -26.37
CA ASP A 555 55.26 -0.18 -27.04
C ASP A 555 54.73 0.90 -26.09
N ALA A 556 54.79 2.15 -26.53
CA ALA A 556 54.38 3.30 -25.73
C ALA A 556 52.87 3.62 -25.80
N THR A 557 52.09 2.90 -26.62
CA THR A 557 50.69 3.21 -26.91
C THR A 557 49.79 2.60 -25.86
N VAL A 558 48.86 3.40 -25.34
CA VAL A 558 47.76 2.88 -24.53
C VAL A 558 46.60 2.55 -25.46
N SER A 559 46.30 1.27 -25.63
CA SER A 559 45.22 0.79 -26.49
C SER A 559 43.97 0.42 -25.69
N ALA A 560 42.84 0.30 -26.38
CA ALA A 560 41.56 -0.03 -25.75
C ALA A 560 41.51 -1.46 -25.16
N SER A 561 42.29 -2.40 -25.70
CA SER A 561 42.35 -3.79 -25.21
C SER A 561 43.12 -3.91 -23.90
N GLU A 562 43.94 -2.93 -23.57
CA GLU A 562 44.79 -2.91 -22.37
C GLU A 562 44.12 -2.20 -21.19
N LEU A 563 42.94 -1.61 -21.40
CA LEU A 563 42.22 -0.82 -20.38
C LEU A 563 41.04 -1.59 -19.82
N THR A 564 41.06 -1.79 -18.51
CA THR A 564 39.93 -2.30 -17.72
C THR A 564 39.36 -1.19 -16.87
N LEU A 565 38.03 -1.03 -16.83
CA LEU A 565 37.38 -0.03 -16.00
C LEU A 565 37.57 -0.39 -14.52
N ILE A 566 38.06 0.56 -13.73
CA ILE A 566 38.11 0.44 -12.26
C ILE A 566 36.84 1.06 -11.69
N ALA A 567 36.61 2.36 -11.94
CA ALA A 567 35.48 3.07 -11.37
C ALA A 567 35.10 4.31 -12.17
N THR A 568 33.84 4.73 -12.02
CA THR A 568 33.30 5.98 -12.55
C THR A 568 32.87 6.89 -11.40
N LEU A 569 33.51 8.05 -11.29
CA LEU A 569 33.30 9.02 -10.21
C LEU A 569 32.45 10.19 -10.72
N THR A 570 31.24 10.36 -10.19
CA THR A 570 30.28 11.38 -10.66
C THR A 570 29.66 12.17 -9.51
N GLY A 571 29.55 13.50 -9.66
CA GLY A 571 29.01 14.42 -8.66
C GLY A 571 29.24 15.87 -9.12
N SER A 572 28.95 16.90 -8.33
CA SER A 572 28.98 18.33 -8.75
C SER A 572 30.39 18.88 -9.12
N LYS A 573 30.59 20.21 -9.17
CA LYS A 573 31.83 20.86 -9.65
C LYS A 573 33.07 20.68 -8.76
N ASP A 574 32.93 20.03 -7.60
CA ASP A 574 34.01 19.77 -6.65
C ASP A 574 34.65 18.37 -6.83
N PHE A 575 34.36 17.66 -7.93
CA PHE A 575 34.66 16.21 -8.13
C PHE A 575 35.82 15.92 -9.10
N VAL A 576 36.61 16.95 -9.44
CA VAL A 576 37.85 16.78 -10.19
C VAL A 576 38.91 16.26 -9.22
N THR A 577 39.12 14.94 -9.19
CA THR A 577 40.22 14.36 -8.41
C THR A 577 41.55 14.86 -8.95
N THR A 578 42.49 15.10 -8.06
CA THR A 578 43.91 15.38 -8.31
C THR A 578 44.74 14.16 -7.96
N VAL A 579 46.02 14.14 -8.35
CA VAL A 579 46.92 13.02 -8.03
C VAL A 579 47.05 12.76 -6.51
N ASP A 580 46.83 13.79 -5.68
CA ASP A 580 46.92 13.70 -4.22
C ASP A 580 45.73 12.92 -3.59
N ASP A 581 44.66 12.66 -4.37
CA ASP A 581 43.47 11.95 -3.89
C ASP A 581 43.59 10.43 -3.99
N TYR A 582 44.73 9.90 -4.47
CA TYR A 582 44.93 8.46 -4.75
C TYR A 582 46.01 7.82 -3.85
N LEU A 583 45.84 6.53 -3.54
CA LEU A 583 46.85 5.70 -2.87
C LEU A 583 46.69 4.21 -3.21
N TRP A 584 47.76 3.42 -3.09
CA TRP A 584 47.69 1.95 -3.24
C TRP A 584 47.62 1.17 -1.92
N GLY A 585 47.88 1.83 -0.79
CA GLY A 585 47.79 1.23 0.54
C GLY A 585 47.27 2.22 1.59
N SER A 586 46.62 1.70 2.62
CA SER A 586 45.97 2.45 3.72
C SER A 586 46.87 3.49 4.39
#